data_AF-A0A6J4QW60-F1
#
_entry.id   AF-A0A6J4QW60-F1
#
_cell.length_a   1.000
_cell.length_b   1.000
_cell.length_c   1.000
_cell.angle_alpha   90.00
_cell.angle_beta   90.00
_cell.angle_gamma   90.00
#
_symmetry.space_group_name_H-M   'P 1'
#
loop_
_entity.id
_entity.type
_entity.pdbx_description
1 polymer ?
#
loop_
_entity_poly.entity_id
_entity_poly.type
_entity_poly.pdbx_seq_one_letter_code
_entity_poly.pdbx_strand_id
1 'polypeptide(L)'
;MSEDFEGREISVKEYGERTLNAARLYSLLRQEREIEDPWHIMVLAICSFDQVHLKDGWEFVLTNRKDIEDVGQLFERSNSQEEFREGLIELKERDLRERLKREDLR
;
A
#
# COMPACT_ATOMS: atom_id res chain seq x y z
N MET A 1 34.25 -18.71 -7.37
CA MET A 1 34.13 -17.81 -8.52
C MET A 1 33.09 -18.38 -9.45
N SER A 2 31.91 -17.77 -9.44
CA SER A 2 30.84 -17.80 -10.43
C SER A 2 29.70 -17.00 -9.80
N GLU A 3 29.82 -15.68 -9.92
CA GLU A 3 28.66 -14.80 -9.93
C GLU A 3 27.70 -15.33 -11.01
N ASP A 4 26.40 -15.31 -10.76
CA ASP A 4 25.47 -14.65 -11.68
C ASP A 4 23.98 -14.90 -11.35
N PHE A 5 23.30 -13.80 -11.05
CA PHE A 5 21.91 -13.51 -11.35
C PHE A 5 20.84 -14.52 -10.89
N GLU A 6 20.72 -14.73 -9.58
CA GLU A 6 19.36 -14.90 -9.04
C GLU A 6 18.68 -13.54 -9.08
N GLY A 7 17.99 -13.30 -10.21
CA GLY A 7 16.99 -12.27 -10.33
C GLY A 7 16.10 -12.35 -9.09
N ARG A 8 16.27 -11.37 -8.20
CA ARG A 8 15.32 -11.08 -7.14
C ARG A 8 14.05 -10.69 -7.85
N GLU A 9 13.25 -11.69 -8.17
CA GLU A 9 11.83 -11.56 -8.35
C GLU A 9 11.36 -10.86 -7.08
N ILE A 10 11.18 -9.54 -7.16
CA ILE A 10 10.63 -8.74 -6.07
C ILE A 10 9.20 -9.21 -6.01
N SER A 11 8.96 -10.27 -5.25
CA SER A 11 7.64 -10.83 -5.09
C SER A 11 6.77 -9.69 -4.58
N VAL A 12 5.60 -9.52 -5.18
CA VAL A 12 4.52 -8.59 -4.82
C VAL A 12 3.92 -8.95 -3.43
N LYS A 13 4.77 -9.43 -2.52
CA LYS A 13 4.45 -10.05 -1.23
C LYS A 13 4.83 -9.15 -0.05
N GLU A 14 5.41 -7.98 -0.31
CA GLU A 14 5.87 -7.06 0.75
C GLU A 14 4.81 -6.04 1.16
N TYR A 15 4.00 -5.55 0.22
CA TYR A 15 2.66 -5.06 0.52
C TYR A 15 1.69 -6.21 0.28
N GLY A 16 0.95 -6.62 1.31
CA GLY A 16 -0.07 -7.65 1.15
C GLY A 16 -1.03 -7.26 0.01
N GLU A 17 -1.50 -8.25 -0.74
CA GLU A 17 -2.44 -8.05 -1.86
C GLU A 17 -3.64 -7.16 -1.46
N ARG A 18 -4.13 -7.33 -0.23
CA ARG A 18 -5.19 -6.51 0.36
C ARG A 18 -4.81 -5.02 0.45
N THR A 19 -3.59 -4.68 0.83
CA THR A 19 -3.12 -3.29 0.90
C THR A 19 -3.00 -2.67 -0.49
N LEU A 20 -2.51 -3.43 -1.48
CA LEU A 20 -2.46 -2.96 -2.87
C LEU A 20 -3.85 -2.71 -3.44
N ASN A 21 -4.80 -3.61 -3.18
CA ASN A 21 -6.19 -3.46 -3.60
C ASN A 21 -6.86 -2.27 -2.92
N ALA A 22 -6.65 -2.09 -1.61
CA ALA A 22 -7.14 -0.95 -0.85
C ALA A 22 -6.55 0.37 -1.37
N ALA A 23 -5.24 0.42 -1.63
CA ALA A 23 -4.57 1.60 -2.16
C ALA A 23 -5.04 1.96 -3.58
N ARG A 24 -5.29 0.97 -4.42
CA ARG A 24 -5.88 1.17 -5.75
C ARG A 24 -7.29 1.75 -5.64
N LEU A 25 -8.13 1.21 -4.76
CA LEU A 25 -9.46 1.74 -4.51
C LEU A 25 -9.40 3.17 -3.96
N TYR A 26 -8.51 3.44 -3.01
CA TYR A 26 -8.29 4.78 -2.47
C TYR A 26 -7.95 5.79 -3.57
N SER A 27 -7.01 5.44 -4.45
CA SER A 27 -6.62 6.27 -5.60
C SER A 27 -7.81 6.58 -6.52
N LEU A 28 -8.64 5.57 -6.83
CA LEU A 28 -9.84 5.77 -7.65
C LEU A 28 -10.86 6.69 -6.96
N LEU A 29 -11.16 6.45 -5.68
CA LEU A 29 -12.14 7.26 -4.93
C LEU A 29 -11.68 8.71 -4.78
N ARG A 30 -10.38 8.98 -4.71
CA ARG A 30 -9.84 10.35 -4.67
C ARG A 30 -10.01 11.12 -5.97
N GLN A 31 -10.17 10.44 -7.09
CA GLN A 31 -10.44 11.08 -8.38
C GLN A 31 -11.91 11.51 -8.51
N GLU A 32 -12.79 10.96 -7.67
CA GLU A 32 -14.21 11.30 -7.62
C GLU A 32 -14.44 12.59 -6.83
N ARG A 33 -15.08 13.59 -7.45
CA ARG A 33 -15.27 14.92 -6.86
C ARG A 33 -16.35 14.97 -5.77
N GLU A 34 -17.21 13.96 -5.70
CA GLU A 34 -18.39 13.93 -4.82
C GLU A 34 -18.15 13.19 -3.51
N ILE A 35 -16.92 12.69 -3.28
CA ILE A 35 -16.58 11.88 -2.11
C ILE A 35 -15.72 12.70 -1.14
N GLU A 36 -16.33 13.18 -0.05
CA GLU A 36 -15.61 13.91 1.00
C GLU A 36 -14.76 12.98 1.90
N ASP A 37 -15.26 11.79 2.20
CA ASP A 37 -14.57 10.79 3.03
C ASP A 37 -14.57 9.41 2.34
N PRO A 38 -13.46 8.99 1.71
CA PRO A 38 -13.38 7.70 1.03
C PRO A 38 -13.30 6.51 2.00
N TRP A 39 -12.97 6.72 3.28
CA TRP A 39 -12.63 5.63 4.20
C TRP A 39 -13.80 4.70 4.49
N HIS A 40 -15.01 5.25 4.65
CA HIS A 40 -16.22 4.44 4.85
C HIS A 40 -16.50 3.54 3.64
N ILE A 41 -16.38 4.09 2.43
CA ILE A 41 -16.59 3.34 1.19
C ILE A 41 -15.53 2.24 1.05
N MET A 42 -14.27 2.56 1.36
CA MET A 42 -13.18 1.59 1.35
C MET A 42 -13.44 0.41 2.29
N VAL A 43 -13.84 0.67 3.54
CA VAL A 43 -14.13 -0.39 4.51
C VAL A 43 -15.27 -1.28 4.02
N LEU A 44 -16.36 -0.68 3.54
CA LEU A 44 -17.50 -1.44 3.01
C LEU A 44 -17.10 -2.29 1.80
N ALA A 45 -16.28 -1.76 0.91
CA ALA A 45 -15.77 -2.49 -0.25
C ALA A 45 -14.88 -3.66 0.18
N ILE A 46 -13.92 -3.44 1.08
CA ILE A 46 -13.04 -4.49 1.60
C ILE A 46 -13.86 -5.58 2.27
N CYS A 47 -14.82 -5.25 3.13
CA CYS A 47 -15.70 -6.24 3.76
C CYS A 47 -16.50 -7.05 2.74
N SER A 48 -17.00 -6.40 1.68
CA SER A 48 -17.81 -7.04 0.66
C SER A 48 -17.00 -7.97 -0.25
N PHE A 49 -15.81 -7.54 -0.67
CA PHE A 49 -14.98 -8.28 -1.63
C PHE A 49 -14.08 -9.32 -0.96
N ASP A 50 -13.53 -9.01 0.23
CA ASP A 50 -12.63 -9.92 0.94
C ASP A 50 -13.37 -10.83 1.93
N GLN A 51 -14.70 -10.71 2.01
CA GLN A 51 -15.56 -11.47 2.93
C GLN A 51 -15.11 -11.38 4.40
N VAL A 52 -14.59 -10.22 4.81
CA VAL A 52 -14.17 -9.94 6.18
C VAL A 52 -15.27 -9.26 6.97
N HIS A 53 -15.33 -9.54 8.27
CA HIS A 53 -16.29 -8.89 9.16
C HIS A 53 -16.01 -7.38 9.24
N LEU A 54 -17.04 -6.56 9.49
CA LEU A 54 -16.93 -5.10 9.51
C LEU A 54 -15.86 -4.59 10.48
N LYS A 55 -15.77 -5.22 11.65
CA LYS A 55 -14.74 -4.92 12.65
C LYS A 55 -13.32 -5.11 12.09
N ASP A 56 -13.08 -6.23 11.44
CA ASP A 56 -11.75 -6.58 10.92
C ASP A 56 -11.38 -5.70 9.71
N GLY A 57 -12.39 -5.29 8.91
CA GLY A 57 -12.21 -4.31 7.84
C GLY A 57 -11.78 -2.94 8.37
N TRP A 58 -12.43 -2.44 9.43
CA TRP A 58 -12.02 -1.20 10.10
C TRP A 58 -10.63 -1.31 10.71
N GLU A 59 -10.35 -2.39 11.44
CA GLU A 59 -9.04 -2.62 12.05
C GLU A 59 -7.93 -2.64 10.99
N PHE A 60 -8.16 -3.32 9.87
CA PHE A 60 -7.25 -3.35 8.74
C PHE A 60 -7.00 -1.94 8.18
N VAL A 61 -8.05 -1.20 7.82
CA VAL A 61 -7.91 0.13 7.21
C VAL A 61 -7.21 1.11 8.15
N LEU A 62 -7.56 1.10 9.44
CA LEU A 62 -6.97 2.02 10.42
C LEU A 62 -5.50 1.68 10.69
N THR A 63 -5.16 0.40 10.80
CA THR A 63 -3.78 -0.04 11.05
C THR A 63 -2.86 0.22 9.85
N ASN A 64 -3.40 0.13 8.63
CA ASN A 64 -2.64 0.27 7.39
C ASN A 64 -2.88 1.61 6.68
N ARG A 65 -3.51 2.59 7.34
CA ARG A 65 -3.97 3.82 6.69
C ARG A 65 -2.85 4.54 5.94
N LYS A 66 -1.70 4.71 6.60
CA LYS A 66 -0.54 5.39 6.01
C LYS A 66 -0.02 4.65 4.77
N ASP A 67 0.09 3.33 4.86
CA ASP A 67 0.53 2.49 3.75
C ASP A 67 -0.44 2.57 2.56
N ILE A 68 -1.75 2.56 2.83
CA ILE A 68 -2.79 2.72 1.82
C ILE A 68 -2.69 4.09 1.15
N GLU A 69 -2.49 5.17 1.91
CA GLU A 69 -2.34 6.53 1.37
C GLU A 69 -1.05 6.66 0.53
N ASP A 70 0.08 6.19 1.06
CA ASP A 70 1.39 6.27 0.41
C ASP A 70 1.40 5.47 -0.91
N VAL A 71 0.85 4.26 -0.93
CA VAL A 71 0.70 3.46 -2.15
C VAL A 71 -0.39 4.01 -3.07
N GLY A 72 -1.46 4.60 -2.53
CA GLY A 72 -2.50 5.25 -3.32
C GLY A 72 -1.96 6.43 -4.13
N GLN A 73 -1.06 7.22 -3.53
CA GLN A 73 -0.37 8.30 -4.23
C GLN A 73 0.61 7.78 -5.29
N LEU A 74 1.19 6.58 -5.11
CA LEU A 74 1.97 5.94 -6.18
C LEU A 74 1.11 5.66 -7.41
N PHE A 75 -0.11 5.13 -7.22
CA PHE A 75 -1.03 4.90 -8.33
C PHE A 75 -1.39 6.19 -9.09
N GLU A 76 -1.44 7.34 -8.42
CA GLU A 76 -1.74 8.62 -9.06
C GLU A 76 -0.57 9.19 -9.86
N ARG A 77 0.68 8.92 -9.43
CA ARG A 77 1.88 9.57 -9.99
C ARG A 77 2.67 8.70 -10.97
N SER A 78 2.52 7.38 -10.91
CA SER A 78 3.24 6.45 -11.76
C SER A 78 2.56 6.32 -13.13
N ASN A 79 3.31 6.57 -14.20
CA ASN A 79 2.84 6.48 -15.58
C ASN A 79 3.20 5.14 -16.25
N SER A 80 3.97 4.31 -15.55
CA SER A 80 4.36 2.98 -16.01
C SER A 80 4.44 1.98 -14.86
N GLN A 81 4.43 0.69 -15.21
CA GLN A 81 4.62 -0.39 -14.25
C GLN A 81 5.99 -0.32 -13.56
N GLU A 82 7.03 0.10 -14.30
CA GLU A 82 8.38 0.23 -13.76
C GLU A 82 8.45 1.35 -12.72
N GLU A 83 7.92 2.53 -13.04
CA GLU A 83 7.83 3.66 -12.10
C GLU A 83 7.06 3.30 -10.82
N PHE A 84 5.98 2.50 -10.96
CA PHE A 84 5.22 2.04 -9.81
C PHE A 84 6.04 1.10 -8.94
N ARG A 85 6.76 0.16 -9.56
CA ARG A 85 7.63 -0.80 -8.85
C ARG A 85 8.77 -0.10 -8.12
N GLU A 86 9.47 0.82 -8.78
CA GLU A 86 10.54 1.62 -8.18
C GLU A 86 10.01 2.41 -6.98
N GLY A 87 8.85 3.06 -7.13
CA GLY A 87 8.25 3.81 -6.04
C GLY A 87 7.84 2.95 -4.83
N LEU A 88 7.41 1.70 -5.03
CA LEU A 88 7.16 0.76 -3.91
C LEU A 88 8.44 0.44 -3.13
N ILE A 89 9.57 0.27 -3.84
CA ILE A 89 10.88 0.01 -3.22
C ILE A 89 11.29 1.22 -2.37
N GLU A 90 11.14 2.44 -2.91
CA GLU A 90 11.47 3.67 -2.19
C GLU A 90 10.65 3.84 -0.91
N LEU A 91 9.34 3.56 -0.96
CA LEU A 91 8.46 3.61 0.22
C LEU A 91 8.95 2.68 1.32
N LYS A 92 9.33 1.45 0.95
CA LYS A 92 9.87 0.46 1.89
C LYS A 92 11.20 0.90 2.48
N GLU A 93 12.13 1.38 1.65
CA GLU A 93 13.42 1.87 2.13
C GLU A 93 13.28 3.06 3.07
N ARG A 94 12.28 3.92 2.84
CA ARG A 94 11.92 5.01 3.75
C ARG A 94 11.41 4.46 5.09
N ASP A 95 10.46 3.54 5.07
CA ASP A 95 9.91 2.96 6.30
C ASP A 95 10.98 2.22 7.12
N LEU A 96 11.85 1.45 6.45
CA LEU A 96 12.98 0.77 7.10
C LEU A 96 13.94 1.77 7.78
N ARG A 97 14.29 2.86 7.09
CA ARG A 97 15.14 3.91 7.65
C ARG A 97 14.48 4.59 8.84
N GLU A 98 13.17 4.82 8.82
CA GLU A 98 12.43 5.39 9.94
C GLU A 98 12.41 4.46 11.15
N ARG A 99 12.24 3.15 10.94
CA ARG A 99 12.30 2.15 12.01
C ARG A 99 13.67 2.09 12.68
N LEU A 100 14.73 1.99 11.88
CA LEU A 100 16.11 1.96 12.40
C LEU A 100 16.43 3.21 13.23
N LYS A 101 16.01 4.41 12.78
CA LYS A 101 16.18 5.65 13.56
C LYS A 101 15.44 5.62 14.89
N ARG A 102 14.25 5.00 14.97
CA ARG A 102 13.48 4.89 16.23
C ARG A 102 14.11 3.89 17.20
N GLU A 103 14.80 2.87 16.67
CA GLU A 103 15.52 1.87 17.47
C GLU A 103 16.85 2.43 17.99
N ASP A 104 17.58 3.21 17.19
CA ASP A 104 18.81 3.90 17.60
C ASP A 104 18.58 4.99 18.67
N LEU A 105 17.33 5.45 18.82
CA LEU A 105 16.91 6.46 19.81
C LEU A 105 16.33 5.86 21.11
N ARG A 106 16.30 4.52 21.24
CA ARG A 106 15.82 3.80 22.44
C ARG A 106 16.96 3.17 23.22
#